data_AF-A0A936E8L8-F1
#
_entry.id   AF-A0A936E8L8-F1
#
_cell.length_a   1.000
_cell.length_b   1.000
_cell.length_c   1.000
_cell.angle_alpha   90.00
_cell.angle_beta   90.00
_cell.angle_gamma   90.00
#
_symmetry.space_group_name_H-M   'P 1'
#
loop_
_entity.id
_entity.type
_entity.pdbx_description
1 polymer ?
#
loop_
_entity_poly.entity_id
_entity_poly.type
_entity_poly.pdbx_seq_one_letter_code
_entity_poly.pdbx_strand_id
1 'polypeptide(L)'
;MLAFIEIALPNGQMGRLTIKIGIATGEVRRLVVGDAAHYWLDVLAGETVNRTAVAEQLATAPDILLDEATVIALGDSITLTEWRTSAETGQRFGVLGMFTSTVNPSPLLPLLELDEERTRPWLHPLVYARAQTGHALLQTDFRPCLALFIRFVGIDYEADTAADQLNQFVRPLQTILAHYEGTLIDLTFGDKGSYAYINFGALSIHEDDARRAVKTALRLRDVAQTLPFWSHCKSALPME
;
A
#
# COMPACT_ATOMS: atom_id res chain seq x y z
N MET A 1 -9.03 -25.07 -7.64
CA MET A 1 -7.71 -24.37 -7.61
C MET A 1 -6.74 -25.21 -6.77
N LEU A 2 -6.27 -26.36 -7.28
CA LEU A 2 -5.40 -27.30 -6.54
C LEU A 2 -3.93 -27.29 -7.06
N ALA A 3 -3.66 -26.62 -8.17
CA ALA A 3 -2.41 -26.77 -8.93
C ALA A 3 -1.16 -26.10 -8.31
N PHE A 4 -1.32 -25.33 -7.22
CA PHE A 4 -0.21 -24.59 -6.58
C PHE A 4 -0.15 -24.76 -5.07
N ILE A 5 -0.79 -25.80 -4.52
CA ILE A 5 -0.78 -26.03 -3.07
C ILE A 5 0.63 -26.35 -2.56
N GLU A 6 1.43 -27.08 -3.35
CA GLU A 6 2.82 -27.39 -3.05
C GLU A 6 3.69 -27.22 -4.30
N ILE A 7 4.84 -26.56 -4.15
CA ILE A 7 5.82 -26.32 -5.20
C ILE A 7 7.15 -26.94 -4.75
N ALA A 8 7.73 -27.80 -5.60
CA ALA A 8 9.05 -28.35 -5.36
C ALA A 8 10.11 -27.26 -5.54
N LEU A 9 10.93 -27.06 -4.51
CA LEU A 9 12.04 -26.11 -4.51
C LEU A 9 13.34 -26.79 -5.00
N PRO A 10 14.30 -26.04 -5.58
CA PRO A 10 15.55 -26.60 -6.08
C PRO A 10 16.40 -27.36 -5.05
N ASN A 11 16.17 -27.11 -3.76
CA ASN A 11 16.83 -27.79 -2.64
C ASN A 11 16.13 -29.11 -2.21
N GLY A 12 15.11 -29.55 -2.95
CA GLY A 12 14.35 -30.77 -2.67
C GLY A 12 13.26 -30.62 -1.60
N GLN A 13 13.03 -29.42 -1.06
CA GLN A 13 11.92 -29.14 -0.14
C GLN A 13 10.63 -28.84 -0.91
N MET A 14 9.49 -29.05 -0.26
CA MET A 14 8.18 -28.63 -0.78
C MET A 14 7.76 -27.34 -0.08
N GLY A 15 7.55 -26.27 -0.84
CA GLY A 15 6.99 -25.03 -0.35
C GLY A 15 5.47 -25.01 -0.56
N ARG A 16 4.69 -24.67 0.48
CA ARG A 16 3.25 -24.45 0.33
C ARG A 16 2.97 -22.99 -0.01
N LEU A 17 2.20 -22.75 -1.07
CA LEU A 17 1.69 -21.42 -1.36
C LEU A 17 0.32 -21.27 -0.70
N THR A 18 0.23 -20.35 0.26
CA THR A 18 -1.01 -20.06 0.96
C THR A 18 -1.24 -18.56 0.97
N ILE A 19 -2.50 -18.16 1.01
CA ILE A 19 -2.91 -16.76 1.07
C ILE A 19 -3.83 -16.56 2.27
N LYS A 20 -3.75 -15.38 2.85
CA LYS A 20 -4.73 -14.86 3.81
C LYS A 20 -5.57 -13.82 3.11
N ILE A 21 -6.88 -13.82 3.35
CA ILE A 21 -7.78 -12.85 2.73
C ILE A 21 -8.59 -12.17 3.82
N GLY A 22 -8.52 -10.84 3.89
CA GLY A 22 -9.41 -10.00 4.68
C GLY A 22 -10.35 -9.23 3.75
N ILE A 23 -11.66 -9.30 4.02
CA ILE A 23 -12.69 -8.59 3.24
C ILE A 23 -13.46 -7.67 4.19
N ALA A 24 -13.60 -6.41 3.81
CA ALA A 24 -14.43 -5.44 4.50
C ALA A 24 -15.31 -4.70 3.50
N THR A 25 -16.47 -4.22 3.97
CA THR A 25 -17.38 -3.40 3.16
C THR A 25 -17.78 -2.16 3.94
N GLY A 26 -17.88 -1.04 3.23
CA GLY A 26 -18.21 0.25 3.81
C GLY A 26 -17.69 1.41 2.97
N GLU A 27 -17.83 2.61 3.50
CA GLU A 27 -17.33 3.82 2.88
C GLU A 27 -15.80 3.86 2.90
N VAL A 28 -15.22 4.41 1.84
CA VAL A 28 -13.79 4.66 1.70
C VAL A 28 -13.57 6.05 1.12
N ARG A 29 -12.47 6.68 1.51
CA ARG A 29 -12.03 7.95 0.95
C ARG A 29 -10.95 7.70 -0.09
N ARG A 30 -11.21 8.17 -1.31
CA ARG A 30 -10.23 8.17 -2.41
C ARG A 30 -9.63 9.56 -2.54
N LEU A 31 -8.31 9.65 -2.41
CA LEU A 31 -7.56 10.90 -2.42
C LEU A 31 -6.55 10.88 -3.57
N VAL A 32 -6.51 11.96 -4.34
CA VAL A 32 -5.46 12.19 -5.33
C VAL A 32 -4.50 13.23 -4.77
N VAL A 33 -3.23 12.85 -4.57
CA VAL A 33 -2.22 13.70 -3.92
C VAL A 33 -0.91 13.73 -4.68
N GLY A 34 -0.11 14.77 -4.44
CA GLY A 34 1.19 15.00 -5.06
C GLY A 34 1.24 16.27 -5.91
N ASP A 35 2.12 16.27 -6.89
CA ASP A 35 2.30 17.30 -7.90
C ASP A 35 2.50 16.64 -9.26
N ALA A 36 1.74 17.07 -10.27
CA ALA A 36 1.84 16.57 -11.65
C ALA A 36 3.23 16.76 -12.26
N ALA A 37 4.03 17.72 -11.77
CA ALA A 37 5.42 17.90 -12.20
C ALA A 37 6.31 16.70 -11.81
N HIS A 38 5.92 15.96 -10.76
CA HIS A 38 6.53 14.71 -10.37
C HIS A 38 5.66 13.54 -10.85
N TYR A 39 4.55 13.29 -10.14
CA TYR A 39 3.49 12.36 -10.46
C TYR A 39 2.36 12.45 -9.42
N TRP A 40 1.14 12.07 -9.79
CA TRP A 40 0.00 11.87 -8.91
C TRP A 40 0.05 10.50 -8.24
N LEU A 41 -0.48 10.44 -7.02
CA LEU A 41 -0.72 9.22 -6.26
C LEU A 41 -2.22 9.09 -6.02
N ASP A 42 -2.75 7.90 -6.30
CA ASP A 42 -4.12 7.52 -5.96
C ASP A 42 -4.10 6.73 -4.64
N VAL A 43 -4.79 7.24 -3.64
CA VAL A 43 -4.78 6.70 -2.28
C VAL A 43 -6.19 6.31 -1.88
N LEU A 44 -6.35 5.11 -1.32
CA LEU A 44 -7.55 4.71 -0.59
C LEU A 44 -7.24 4.70 0.90
N ALA A 45 -8.06 5.38 1.68
CA ALA A 45 -7.95 5.47 3.12
C ALA A 45 -9.35 5.42 3.77
N GLY A 46 -9.35 5.28 5.10
CA GLY A 46 -10.55 5.27 5.92
C GLY A 46 -10.72 3.96 6.68
N GLU A 47 -11.73 3.95 7.55
CA GLU A 47 -11.90 2.86 8.52
C GLU A 47 -12.17 1.50 7.85
N THR A 48 -12.84 1.49 6.70
CA THR A 48 -13.06 0.24 5.93
C THR A 48 -11.74 -0.36 5.43
N VAL A 49 -10.78 0.46 5.02
CA VAL A 49 -9.44 0.00 4.62
C VAL A 49 -8.67 -0.53 5.83
N ASN A 50 -8.79 0.13 7.00
CA ASN A 50 -8.17 -0.38 8.23
C ASN A 50 -8.71 -1.77 8.62
N ARG A 51 -10.03 -2.00 8.49
CA ARG A 51 -10.63 -3.29 8.81
C ARG A 51 -10.12 -4.43 7.94
N THR A 52 -9.74 -4.19 6.67
CA THR A 52 -9.13 -5.26 5.84
C THR A 52 -7.76 -5.66 6.36
N ALA A 53 -6.96 -4.70 6.82
CA ALA A 53 -5.65 -4.96 7.42
C ALA A 53 -5.78 -5.73 8.75
N VAL A 54 -6.73 -5.36 9.61
CA VAL A 54 -7.01 -6.09 10.86
C VAL A 54 -7.50 -7.51 10.58
N ALA A 55 -8.39 -7.68 9.59
CA ALA A 55 -8.85 -9.00 9.16
C ALA A 55 -7.70 -9.88 8.66
N GLU A 56 -6.76 -9.34 7.87
CA GLU A 56 -5.58 -10.08 7.40
C GLU A 56 -4.69 -10.51 8.58
N GLN A 57 -4.44 -9.62 9.54
CA GLN A 57 -3.62 -9.94 10.72
C GLN A 57 -4.22 -11.06 11.58
N LEU A 58 -5.55 -11.12 11.69
CA LEU A 58 -6.28 -12.17 12.41
C LEU A 58 -6.44 -13.48 11.61
N ALA A 59 -6.19 -13.46 10.30
CA ALA A 59 -6.33 -14.62 9.44
C ALA A 59 -5.15 -15.58 9.63
N THR A 60 -5.45 -16.88 9.68
CA THR A 60 -4.44 -17.94 9.57
C THR A 60 -4.61 -18.55 8.19
N ALA A 61 -3.56 -18.65 7.38
CA ALA A 61 -3.75 -19.15 6.02
C ALA A 61 -4.29 -20.60 6.04
N PRO A 62 -5.34 -20.94 5.25
CA PRO A 62 -5.91 -20.20 4.12
C PRO A 62 -7.21 -19.44 4.41
N ASP A 63 -7.41 -18.96 5.63
CA ASP A 63 -8.65 -18.32 6.06
C ASP A 63 -9.03 -17.09 5.24
N ILE A 64 -10.35 -16.92 5.09
CA ILE A 64 -10.99 -15.71 4.59
C ILE A 64 -11.77 -15.09 5.75
N LEU A 65 -11.36 -13.92 6.21
CA LEU A 65 -12.01 -13.18 7.28
C LEU A 65 -12.87 -12.05 6.71
N LEU A 66 -14.10 -11.95 7.21
CA LEU A 66 -15.07 -10.93 6.84
C LEU A 66 -15.31 -9.99 8.02
N ASP A 67 -15.30 -8.69 7.81
CA ASP A 67 -15.79 -7.76 8.83
C ASP A 67 -17.29 -7.94 9.08
N GLU A 68 -17.77 -7.47 10.22
CA GLU A 68 -19.18 -7.62 10.61
C GLU A 68 -20.13 -6.98 9.59
N ALA A 69 -19.76 -5.85 8.99
CA ALA A 69 -20.54 -5.20 7.94
C ALA A 69 -20.70 -6.08 6.69
N THR A 70 -19.62 -6.75 6.25
CA THR A 70 -19.67 -7.70 5.12
C THR A 70 -20.50 -8.92 5.46
N VAL A 71 -20.37 -9.46 6.69
CA VAL A 71 -21.21 -10.58 7.13
C VAL A 71 -22.69 -10.21 7.07
N ILE A 72 -23.06 -9.03 7.57
CA ILE A 72 -24.43 -8.52 7.52
C ILE A 72 -24.90 -8.33 6.06
N ALA A 73 -24.04 -7.76 5.21
CA ALA A 73 -24.38 -7.50 3.81
C ALA A 73 -24.59 -8.79 2.99
N LEU A 74 -23.83 -9.85 3.29
CA LEU A 74 -23.96 -11.15 2.62
C LEU A 74 -25.08 -12.01 3.19
N GLY A 75 -25.44 -11.84 4.47
CA GLY A 75 -26.57 -12.55 5.09
C GLY A 75 -26.50 -14.08 4.89
N ASP A 76 -27.60 -14.66 4.42
CA ASP A 76 -27.74 -16.12 4.24
C ASP A 76 -26.90 -16.71 3.08
N SER A 77 -26.22 -15.85 2.30
CA SER A 77 -25.33 -16.28 1.22
C SER A 77 -24.01 -16.89 1.73
N ILE A 78 -23.77 -16.88 3.04
CA ILE A 78 -22.56 -17.40 3.66
C ILE A 78 -22.84 -18.26 4.89
N THR A 79 -21.90 -19.14 5.19
CA THR A 79 -21.80 -19.78 6.51
C THR A 79 -20.48 -19.37 7.15
N LEU A 80 -20.51 -19.12 8.46
CA LEU A 80 -19.32 -18.82 9.25
C LEU A 80 -18.91 -20.05 10.05
N THR A 81 -17.61 -20.32 10.14
CA THR A 81 -17.09 -21.39 11.00
C THR A 81 -16.90 -20.91 12.42
N GLU A 82 -16.41 -19.69 12.61
CA GLU A 82 -16.17 -19.07 13.91
C GLU A 82 -16.13 -17.54 13.81
N TRP A 83 -16.11 -16.88 14.97
CA TRP A 83 -15.84 -15.45 15.11
C TRP A 83 -14.50 -15.24 15.80
N ARG A 84 -13.67 -14.37 15.24
CA ARG A 84 -12.43 -13.90 15.86
C ARG A 84 -12.55 -12.43 16.23
N THR A 85 -11.90 -12.04 17.32
CA THR A 85 -11.94 -10.66 17.82
C THR A 85 -10.54 -10.09 17.89
N SER A 86 -10.34 -8.89 17.37
CA SER A 86 -9.08 -8.17 17.51
C SER A 86 -8.88 -7.78 18.97
N ALA A 87 -7.74 -8.17 19.56
CA ALA A 87 -7.38 -7.74 20.91
C ALA A 87 -7.07 -6.24 20.98
N GLU A 88 -6.62 -5.64 19.87
CA GLU A 88 -6.24 -4.22 19.80
C GLU A 88 -7.48 -3.31 19.61
N THR A 89 -8.39 -3.68 18.71
CA THR A 89 -9.54 -2.82 18.32
C THR A 89 -10.88 -3.28 18.91
N GLY A 90 -10.96 -4.50 19.43
CA GLY A 90 -12.22 -5.11 19.89
C GLY A 90 -13.19 -5.49 18.76
N GLN A 91 -12.82 -5.23 17.49
CA GLN A 91 -13.65 -5.54 16.33
C GLN A 91 -13.74 -7.04 16.10
N ARG A 92 -14.92 -7.49 15.63
CA ARG A 92 -15.22 -8.90 15.37
C ARG A 92 -15.20 -9.18 13.87
N PHE A 93 -14.66 -10.34 13.53
CA PHE A 93 -14.52 -10.82 12.16
C PHE A 93 -15.02 -12.27 12.07
N GLY A 94 -15.85 -12.54 11.07
CA GLY A 94 -16.35 -13.88 10.79
C GLY A 94 -15.38 -14.63 9.89
N VAL A 95 -15.01 -15.85 10.26
CA VAL A 95 -14.24 -16.75 9.37
C VAL A 95 -15.22 -17.42 8.41
N LEU A 96 -15.05 -17.16 7.11
CA LEU A 96 -15.91 -17.72 6.08
C LEU A 96 -15.69 -19.23 5.97
N GLY A 97 -16.75 -19.99 6.19
CA GLY A 97 -16.78 -21.44 5.96
C GLY A 97 -17.17 -21.78 4.52
N MET A 98 -18.30 -21.25 4.06
CA MET A 98 -18.79 -21.49 2.71
C MET A 98 -19.55 -20.29 2.17
N PHE A 99 -19.40 -20.03 0.88
CA PHE A 99 -20.23 -19.10 0.13
C PHE A 99 -21.22 -19.91 -0.71
N THR A 100 -22.51 -19.72 -0.48
CA THR A 100 -23.59 -20.60 -1.00
C THR A 100 -24.25 -20.07 -2.27
N SER A 101 -24.07 -18.78 -2.57
CA SER A 101 -24.66 -18.16 -3.74
C SER A 101 -23.86 -18.44 -5.01
N THR A 102 -24.55 -18.58 -6.13
CA THR A 102 -23.91 -18.67 -7.45
C THR A 102 -23.52 -17.28 -7.92
N VAL A 103 -22.24 -17.07 -8.17
CA VAL A 103 -21.73 -15.83 -8.80
C VAL A 103 -21.53 -16.11 -10.27
N ASN A 104 -22.29 -15.43 -11.12
CA ASN A 104 -22.01 -15.42 -12.55
C ASN A 104 -20.76 -14.56 -12.77
N PRO A 105 -19.70 -15.08 -13.42
CA PRO A 105 -18.54 -14.27 -13.73
C PRO A 105 -18.99 -13.11 -14.62
N SER A 106 -18.72 -11.89 -14.16
CA SER A 106 -18.94 -10.72 -15.01
C SER A 106 -17.99 -10.78 -16.20
N PRO A 107 -18.44 -10.45 -17.42
CA PRO A 107 -17.55 -10.40 -18.56
C PRO A 107 -16.42 -9.41 -18.29
N LEU A 108 -15.20 -9.76 -18.70
CA LEU A 108 -14.09 -8.81 -18.67
C LEU A 108 -14.50 -7.60 -19.53
N LEU A 109 -14.55 -6.42 -18.90
CA LEU A 109 -14.76 -5.18 -19.64
C LEU A 109 -13.58 -4.99 -20.60
N PRO A 110 -13.82 -4.48 -21.82
CA PRO A 110 -12.71 -4.14 -22.72
C PRO A 110 -11.80 -3.13 -22.01
N LEU A 111 -10.49 -3.29 -22.19
CA LEU A 111 -9.53 -2.33 -21.68
C LEU A 111 -9.87 -0.95 -22.24
N LEU A 112 -10.05 0.02 -21.35
CA LEU A 112 -10.26 1.40 -21.74
C LEU A 112 -8.95 1.93 -22.32
N GLU A 113 -8.99 2.42 -23.56
CA GLU A 113 -7.87 3.18 -24.12
C GLU A 113 -7.76 4.52 -23.39
N LEU A 114 -6.68 4.67 -22.62
CA LEU A 114 -6.36 5.91 -21.92
C LEU A 114 -5.34 6.68 -22.75
N ASP A 115 -5.58 7.97 -22.94
CA ASP A 115 -4.62 8.83 -23.62
C ASP A 115 -3.33 9.00 -22.79
N GLU A 116 -2.23 9.25 -23.49
CA GLU A 116 -0.93 9.40 -22.87
C GLU A 116 -0.86 10.66 -21.98
N GLU A 117 -1.51 11.74 -22.40
CA GLU A 117 -1.53 13.00 -21.65
C GLU A 117 -2.20 12.85 -20.27
N ARG A 118 -3.25 12.03 -20.14
CA ARG A 118 -3.91 11.75 -18.85
C ARG A 118 -3.16 10.76 -18.01
N THR A 119 -2.45 9.80 -18.61
CA THR A 119 -1.74 8.73 -17.87
C THR A 119 -0.33 9.12 -17.45
N ARG A 120 0.35 9.96 -18.23
CA ARG A 120 1.71 10.42 -17.98
C ARG A 120 1.92 10.98 -16.56
N PRO A 121 1.02 11.81 -16.01
CA PRO A 121 1.18 12.33 -14.66
C PRO A 121 1.00 11.28 -13.56
N TRP A 122 0.50 10.07 -13.83
CA TRP A 122 0.37 9.01 -12.82
C TRP A 122 1.58 8.07 -12.77
N LEU A 123 2.53 8.25 -13.70
CA LEU A 123 3.71 7.42 -13.81
C LEU A 123 4.93 8.18 -13.31
N HIS A 124 5.70 7.53 -12.44
CA HIS A 124 7.01 8.03 -12.04
C HIS A 124 7.85 8.33 -13.32
N PRO A 125 8.52 9.48 -13.44
CA PRO A 125 9.21 9.88 -14.66
C PRO A 125 10.19 8.84 -15.21
N LEU A 126 10.95 8.18 -14.33
CA LEU A 126 11.86 7.10 -14.72
C LEU A 126 11.15 5.84 -15.24
N VAL A 127 9.97 5.50 -14.70
CA VAL A 127 9.17 4.36 -15.16
C VAL A 127 8.62 4.64 -16.55
N TYR A 128 8.07 5.84 -16.75
CA TYR A 128 7.59 6.28 -18.06
C TYR A 128 8.72 6.31 -19.11
N ALA A 129 9.89 6.89 -18.77
CA ALA A 129 11.02 6.94 -19.69
C ALA A 129 11.48 5.52 -20.10
N ARG A 130 11.53 4.58 -19.15
CA ARG A 130 11.85 3.17 -19.44
C ARG A 130 10.81 2.53 -20.36
N ALA A 131 9.52 2.74 -20.10
CA ALA A 131 8.43 2.23 -20.95
C ALA A 131 8.60 2.68 -22.40
N GLN A 132 8.93 3.96 -22.63
CA GLN A 132 9.09 4.52 -23.98
C GLN A 132 10.29 3.97 -24.74
N THR A 133 11.35 3.58 -24.03
CA THR A 133 12.56 2.99 -24.65
C THR A 133 12.41 1.51 -25.00
N GLY A 134 11.28 0.86 -24.69
CA GLY A 134 11.05 -0.56 -24.95
C GLY A 134 11.90 -1.50 -24.06
N HIS A 135 12.64 -0.97 -23.09
CA HIS A 135 13.24 -1.78 -22.04
C HIS A 135 12.14 -2.38 -21.17
N ALA A 136 12.30 -3.66 -20.79
CA ALA A 136 11.35 -4.30 -19.88
C ALA A 136 11.20 -3.45 -18.61
N LEU A 137 9.98 -2.98 -18.35
CA LEU A 137 9.62 -2.21 -17.14
C LEU A 137 10.03 -2.96 -15.86
N LEU A 138 10.01 -4.28 -15.93
CA LEU A 138 10.34 -5.22 -14.87
C LEU A 138 11.49 -6.11 -15.37
N GLN A 139 12.70 -5.57 -15.41
CA GLN A 139 13.88 -6.43 -15.40
C GLN A 139 13.94 -7.10 -14.03
N THR A 140 13.96 -8.43 -14.00
CA THR A 140 14.24 -9.20 -12.80
C THR A 140 15.67 -8.89 -12.37
N ASP A 141 15.83 -7.91 -11.50
CA ASP A 141 17.11 -7.38 -11.04
C ASP A 141 17.19 -7.57 -9.53
N PHE A 142 18.17 -8.36 -9.07
CA PHE A 142 18.49 -8.52 -7.66
C PHE A 142 19.68 -7.62 -7.35
N ARG A 143 19.39 -6.46 -6.77
CA ARG A 143 20.40 -5.47 -6.41
C ARG A 143 20.22 -4.98 -4.97
N PRO A 144 21.32 -4.58 -4.31
CA PRO A 144 21.23 -3.85 -3.06
C PRO A 144 20.47 -2.54 -3.26
N CYS A 145 19.45 -2.32 -2.43
CA CYS A 145 18.73 -1.06 -2.33
C CYS A 145 18.60 -0.67 -0.86
N LEU A 146 18.46 0.62 -0.58
CA LEU A 146 18.21 1.12 0.76
C LEU A 146 16.75 1.51 0.91
N ALA A 147 16.07 0.87 1.87
CA ALA A 147 14.71 1.19 2.27
C ALA A 147 14.68 2.25 3.39
N LEU A 148 13.97 3.34 3.16
CA LEU A 148 13.68 4.37 4.16
C LEU A 148 12.18 4.40 4.43
N PHE A 149 11.79 4.13 5.67
CA PHE A 149 10.40 4.23 6.12
C PHE A 149 10.19 5.48 6.95
N ILE A 150 9.22 6.30 6.54
CA ILE A 150 8.81 7.49 7.29
C ILE A 150 7.40 7.26 7.80
N ARG A 151 7.26 7.18 9.12
CA ARG A 151 5.95 7.14 9.77
C ARG A 151 5.45 8.54 10.05
N PHE A 152 4.20 8.81 9.71
CA PHE A 152 3.49 10.04 10.03
C PHE A 152 2.10 9.75 10.57
N VAL A 153 1.59 10.65 11.42
CA VAL A 153 0.33 10.50 12.15
C VAL A 153 -0.35 11.88 12.23
N GLY A 154 -1.65 11.89 12.50
CA GLY A 154 -2.41 13.13 12.77
C GLY A 154 -3.28 13.62 11.61
N ILE A 155 -3.35 12.87 10.51
CA ILE A 155 -4.35 13.10 9.47
C ILE A 155 -5.57 12.27 9.80
N ASP A 156 -6.72 12.94 9.94
CA ASP A 156 -8.02 12.29 9.94
C ASP A 156 -8.45 12.09 8.49
N TYR A 157 -8.38 10.84 8.01
CA TYR A 157 -8.68 10.52 6.62
C TYR A 157 -10.17 10.55 6.29
N GLU A 158 -11.05 10.64 7.29
CA GLU A 158 -12.50 10.79 7.06
C GLU A 158 -12.92 12.26 6.88
N ALA A 159 -12.07 13.20 7.31
CA ALA A 159 -12.32 14.63 7.20
C ALA A 159 -12.11 15.16 5.77
N ASP A 160 -12.91 16.16 5.37
CA ASP A 160 -12.81 16.78 4.04
C ASP A 160 -11.46 17.48 3.78
N THR A 161 -10.70 17.79 4.85
CA THR A 161 -9.36 18.39 4.78
C THR A 161 -8.23 17.37 4.56
N ALA A 162 -8.53 16.06 4.52
CA ALA A 162 -7.50 15.01 4.49
C ALA A 162 -6.56 15.11 3.27
N ALA A 163 -7.12 15.38 2.08
CA ALA A 163 -6.33 15.52 0.85
C ALA A 163 -5.34 16.69 0.95
N ASP A 164 -5.76 17.83 1.49
CA ASP A 164 -4.93 19.02 1.62
C ASP A 164 -3.82 18.81 2.66
N GLN A 165 -4.16 18.18 3.79
CA GLN A 165 -3.17 17.82 4.82
C GLN A 165 -2.15 16.81 4.30
N LEU A 166 -2.59 15.80 3.54
CA LEU A 166 -1.68 14.84 2.93
C LEU A 166 -0.80 15.50 1.86
N ASN A 167 -1.34 16.42 1.05
CA ASN A 167 -0.56 17.19 0.07
C ASN A 167 0.52 18.08 0.71
N GLN A 168 0.27 18.64 1.89
CA GLN A 168 1.26 19.40 2.64
C GLN A 168 2.48 18.55 3.03
N PHE A 169 2.35 17.22 3.08
CA PHE A 169 3.47 16.30 3.25
C PHE A 169 4.02 15.77 1.92
N VAL A 170 3.15 15.27 1.05
CA VAL A 170 3.56 14.56 -0.17
C VAL A 170 4.30 15.49 -1.13
N ARG A 171 3.89 16.76 -1.28
CA ARG A 171 4.56 17.68 -2.22
C ARG A 171 6.00 18.01 -1.79
N PRO A 172 6.28 18.45 -0.55
CA PRO A 172 7.67 18.58 -0.10
C PRO A 172 8.46 17.28 -0.20
N LEU A 173 7.84 16.14 0.13
CA LEU A 173 8.47 14.84 -0.03
C LEU A 173 8.92 14.60 -1.48
N GLN A 174 8.04 14.79 -2.46
CA GLN A 174 8.38 14.63 -3.87
C GLN A 174 9.49 15.58 -4.32
N THR A 175 9.49 16.84 -3.87
CA THR A 175 10.57 17.79 -4.16
C THR A 175 11.92 17.31 -3.58
N ILE A 176 11.93 16.83 -2.33
CA ILE A 176 13.13 16.31 -1.68
C ILE A 176 13.65 15.07 -2.41
N LEU A 177 12.74 14.15 -2.77
CA LEU A 177 13.08 12.93 -3.48
C LEU A 177 13.62 13.20 -4.88
N ALA A 178 13.04 14.16 -5.60
CA ALA A 178 13.57 14.60 -6.89
C ALA A 178 14.99 15.16 -6.78
N HIS A 179 15.34 15.81 -5.66
CA HIS A 179 16.69 16.34 -5.43
C HIS A 179 17.71 15.25 -5.06
N TYR A 180 17.34 14.31 -4.19
CA TYR A 180 18.23 13.24 -3.73
C TYR A 180 18.17 11.95 -4.56
N GLU A 181 17.31 11.93 -5.59
CA GLU A 181 17.08 10.80 -6.50
C GLU A 181 16.53 9.54 -5.79
N GLY A 182 15.74 9.76 -4.73
CA GLY A 182 14.97 8.71 -4.07
C GLY A 182 13.64 8.46 -4.78
N THR A 183 13.09 7.25 -4.64
CA THR A 183 11.80 6.87 -5.22
C THR A 183 10.80 6.60 -4.10
N LEU A 184 9.65 7.29 -4.08
CA LEU A 184 8.52 6.88 -3.24
C LEU A 184 7.86 5.68 -3.91
N ILE A 185 7.92 4.52 -3.24
CA ILE A 185 7.38 3.25 -3.72
C ILE A 185 5.92 3.11 -3.33
N ASP A 186 5.58 3.44 -2.08
CA ASP A 186 4.25 3.22 -1.55
C ASP A 186 3.90 4.20 -0.44
N LEU A 187 2.61 4.49 -0.30
CA LEU A 187 1.99 5.14 0.85
C LEU A 187 0.98 4.18 1.46
N THR A 188 1.25 3.72 2.68
CA THR A 188 0.35 2.82 3.40
C THR A 188 -0.34 3.55 4.54
N PHE A 189 -1.61 3.23 4.76
CA PHE A 189 -2.48 3.89 5.73
C PHE A 189 -3.03 2.85 6.69
N GLY A 190 -2.96 3.14 7.99
CA GLY A 190 -3.41 2.24 9.03
C GLY A 190 -3.62 2.95 10.36
N ASP A 191 -4.21 2.24 11.29
CA ASP A 191 -4.50 2.66 12.67
C ASP A 191 -3.23 3.03 13.48
N LYS A 192 -2.10 2.37 13.21
CA LYS A 192 -0.78 2.66 13.83
C LYS A 192 -0.06 3.87 13.22
N GLY A 193 -0.70 4.52 12.26
CA GLY A 193 -0.18 5.65 11.49
C GLY A 193 -0.01 5.31 10.03
N SER A 194 0.33 6.33 9.26
CA SER A 194 0.61 6.23 7.84
C SER A 194 2.11 6.14 7.60
N TYR A 195 2.52 5.45 6.54
CA TYR A 195 3.92 5.25 6.23
C TYR A 195 4.19 5.60 4.77
N ALA A 196 5.29 6.32 4.54
CA ALA A 196 5.90 6.46 3.23
C ALA A 196 7.07 5.49 3.12
N TYR A 197 7.01 4.59 2.14
CA TYR A 197 8.11 3.70 1.81
C TYR A 197 8.91 4.29 0.65
N ILE A 198 10.13 4.71 0.96
CA ILE A 198 11.07 5.32 0.01
C ILE A 198 12.20 4.33 -0.25
N ASN A 199 12.66 4.27 -1.50
CA ASN A 199 13.77 3.43 -1.91
C ASN A 199 14.84 4.23 -2.65
N PHE A 200 16.10 3.93 -2.33
CA PHE A 200 17.29 4.38 -3.07
C PHE A 200 17.95 3.13 -3.69
N GLY A 201 18.20 3.16 -5.01
CA GLY A 201 18.71 2.01 -5.77
C GLY A 201 17.68 1.33 -6.68
N ALA A 202 16.37 1.44 -6.41
CA ALA A 202 15.35 0.73 -7.19
C ALA A 202 15.19 1.22 -8.64
N LEU A 203 15.10 2.54 -8.84
CA LEU A 203 14.96 3.14 -10.17
C LEU A 203 16.23 3.87 -10.64
N SER A 204 17.06 4.34 -9.73
CA SER A 204 18.37 4.93 -10.01
C SER A 204 19.36 4.43 -8.97
N ILE A 205 20.61 4.23 -9.38
CA ILE A 205 21.70 3.71 -8.54
C ILE A 205 22.77 4.76 -8.43
N HIS A 206 23.23 5.01 -7.20
CA HIS A 206 24.38 5.85 -6.94
C HIS A 206 25.31 5.20 -5.90
N GLU A 207 26.62 5.45 -6.02
CA GLU A 207 27.59 4.97 -5.02
C GLU A 207 27.29 5.50 -3.61
N ASP A 208 26.58 6.62 -3.51
CA ASP A 208 26.28 7.29 -2.24
C ASP A 208 24.81 7.26 -1.82
N ASP A 209 24.04 6.26 -2.28
CA ASP A 209 22.62 6.07 -1.92
C ASP A 209 22.37 6.10 -0.40
N ALA A 210 23.28 5.54 0.41
CA ALA A 210 23.21 5.63 1.87
C ALA A 210 23.25 7.08 2.39
N ARG A 211 24.14 7.90 1.83
CA ARG A 211 24.27 9.32 2.20
C ARG A 211 23.04 10.10 1.74
N ARG A 212 22.53 9.83 0.55
CA ARG A 212 21.32 10.45 -0.02
C ARG A 212 20.08 10.13 0.82
N ALA A 213 19.93 8.89 1.27
CA ALA A 213 18.86 8.46 2.16
C ALA A 213 18.90 9.19 3.50
N VAL A 214 20.07 9.29 4.14
CA VAL A 214 20.21 10.01 5.41
C VAL A 214 19.92 11.51 5.24
N LYS A 215 20.42 12.14 4.17
CA LYS A 215 20.11 13.55 3.87
C LYS A 215 18.62 13.78 3.64
N THR A 216 17.97 12.86 2.92
CA THR A 216 16.51 12.87 2.71
C THR A 216 15.76 12.80 4.04
N ALA A 217 16.12 11.85 4.91
CA ALA A 217 15.49 11.68 6.21
C ALA A 217 15.65 12.94 7.10
N LEU A 218 16.83 13.54 7.11
CA LEU A 218 17.09 14.79 7.83
C LEU A 218 16.24 15.94 7.30
N ARG A 219 16.18 16.09 5.97
CA ARG A 219 15.39 17.17 5.35
C ARG A 219 13.89 17.00 5.58
N LEU A 220 13.39 15.77 5.53
CA LEU A 220 12.00 15.45 5.84
C LEU A 220 11.65 15.72 7.30
N ARG A 221 12.57 15.42 8.22
CA ARG A 221 12.40 15.77 9.64
C ARG A 221 12.28 17.28 9.83
N ASP A 222 13.08 18.07 9.13
CA ASP A 222 13.02 19.53 9.23
C ASP A 222 11.71 20.09 8.65
N VAL A 223 11.19 19.53 7.55
CA VAL A 223 9.87 19.87 7.02
C VAL A 223 8.75 19.46 7.97
N ALA A 224 8.84 18.27 8.57
CA ALA A 224 7.84 17.78 9.52
C ALA A 224 7.67 18.73 10.72
N GLN A 225 8.73 19.40 11.16
CA GLN A 225 8.69 20.38 12.26
C GLN A 225 7.90 21.65 11.92
N THR A 226 7.67 21.95 10.64
CA THR A 226 6.90 23.13 10.22
C THR A 226 5.42 22.82 9.99
N LEU A 227 5.02 21.54 10.02
CA LEU A 227 3.65 21.11 9.79
C LEU A 227 2.85 21.09 11.11
N PRO A 228 1.80 21.91 11.26
CA PRO A 228 1.12 22.12 12.55
C PRO A 228 0.34 20.90 13.05
N PHE A 229 0.04 19.94 12.19
CA PHE A 229 -0.74 18.73 12.49
C PHE A 229 0.14 17.49 12.76
N TRP A 230 1.47 17.63 12.71
CA TRP A 230 2.43 16.53 12.84
C TRP A 230 2.99 16.46 14.25
N SER A 231 2.50 15.53 15.06
CA SER A 231 2.92 15.45 16.46
C SER A 231 4.25 14.70 16.67
N HIS A 232 4.65 13.72 15.85
CA HIS A 232 5.92 12.99 16.03
C HIS A 232 6.47 12.33 14.75
N CYS A 233 7.56 12.84 14.17
CA CYS A 233 8.31 12.17 13.10
C CYS A 233 9.43 11.30 13.71
N LYS A 234 9.25 9.97 13.72
CA LYS A 234 10.34 9.01 14.03
C LYS A 234 10.80 8.37 12.71
N SER A 235 12.00 8.71 12.26
CA SER A 235 12.68 7.94 11.21
C SER A 235 13.12 6.61 11.82
N ALA A 236 12.38 5.53 11.53
CA ALA A 236 12.83 4.19 11.86
C ALA A 236 13.68 3.71 10.68
N LEU A 237 15.01 3.68 10.86
CA LEU A 237 15.84 2.81 10.03
C LEU A 237 15.43 1.36 10.39
N PRO A 238 15.23 0.47 9.41
CA PRO A 238 14.99 -0.94 9.72
C PRO A 238 16.19 -1.44 10.54
N MET A 239 15.96 -1.77 11.81
CA MET A 239 16.91 -2.61 12.54
C MET A 239 16.67 -4.04 12.11
N GLU A 240 17.77 -4.68 11.71
CA GLU A 240 17.88 -6.10 11.33
C GLU A 240 17.21 -7.06 12.33
#